data_AF-A0A5E3XDV2-F1
#
_entry.id   AF-A0A5E3XDV2-F1
#
_cell.length_a   1.000
_cell.length_b   1.000
_cell.length_c   1.000
_cell.angle_alpha   90.00
_cell.angle_beta   90.00
_cell.angle_gamma   90.00
#
_symmetry.space_group_name_H-M   'P 1'
#
loop_
_entity.id
_entity.type
_entity.pdbx_description
1 polymer ?
#
loop_
_entity_poly.entity_id
_entity_poly.type
_entity_poly.pdbx_seq_one_letter_code
_entity_poly.pdbx_strand_id
1 'polypeptide(L)'
;MESSRTAFFALIIGIDKYECPDIPDLCGAVADAGDMDNYLRQNLAVPSSPIMNPLNERATRHHITACILSFAADERIQPGDPILIFDMEHKHPRPKSGESVARTVWFR
;
A
#
# COMPACT_ATOMS: atom_id res chain seq x y z
N MET A 1 31.50 -13.53 -6.18
CA MET A 1 30.80 -12.69 -5.19
C MET A 1 29.34 -12.77 -5.52
N GLU A 2 28.58 -13.48 -4.69
CA GLU A 2 27.14 -13.65 -4.88
C GLU A 2 26.49 -12.28 -4.67
N SER A 3 25.95 -11.70 -5.75
CA SER A 3 25.07 -10.55 -5.62
C SER A 3 23.80 -11.08 -4.98
N SER A 4 23.72 -11.01 -3.65
CA SER A 4 22.49 -11.23 -2.91
C SER A 4 21.48 -10.24 -3.47
N ARG A 5 20.55 -10.73 -4.31
CA ARG A 5 19.45 -9.90 -4.80
C ARG A 5 18.62 -9.54 -3.58
N THR A 6 18.74 -8.29 -3.13
CA THR A 6 17.91 -7.71 -2.07
C THR A 6 16.46 -8.00 -2.39
N ALA A 7 15.75 -8.62 -1.45
CA ALA A 7 14.35 -8.96 -1.65
C ALA A 7 13.53 -7.67 -1.55
N PHE A 8 12.64 -7.44 -2.51
CA PHE A 8 11.74 -6.28 -2.51
C PHE A 8 10.36 -6.72 -2.05
N PHE A 9 9.70 -5.92 -1.21
CA PHE A 9 8.37 -6.22 -0.69
C PHE A 9 7.43 -5.04 -0.96
N ALA A 10 6.17 -5.31 -1.30
CA ALA A 10 5.22 -4.25 -1.58
C ALA A 10 3.81 -4.55 -1.05
N LEU A 11 3.18 -3.53 -0.50
CA LEU A 11 1.73 -3.48 -0.22
C LEU A 11 1.14 -2.38 -1.10
N ILE A 12 0.26 -2.76 -2.03
CA ILE A 12 -0.37 -1.84 -2.99
C ILE A 12 -1.87 -1.82 -2.73
N ILE A 13 -2.39 -0.65 -2.37
CA ILE A 13 -3.78 -0.47 -1.94
C ILE A 13 -4.48 0.40 -2.98
N GLY A 14 -5.61 -0.08 -3.48
CA GLY A 14 -6.45 0.64 -4.43
C GLY A 14 -7.92 0.53 -4.05
N ILE A 15 -8.56 1.65 -3.75
CA ILE A 15 -9.95 1.69 -3.29
C ILE A 15 -10.75 2.63 -4.18
N ASP A 16 -11.50 2.05 -5.13
CA ASP A 16 -12.47 2.80 -5.91
C ASP A 16 -13.80 2.91 -5.18
N LYS A 17 -14.22 1.87 -4.47
CA LYS A 17 -15.54 1.82 -3.83
C LYS A 17 -15.42 1.85 -2.31
N TYR A 18 -16.04 2.85 -1.72
CA TYR A 18 -16.13 2.97 -0.26
C TYR A 18 -17.50 2.51 0.21
N GLU A 19 -17.56 1.71 1.27
CA GLU A 19 -18.84 1.30 1.86
C GLU A 19 -19.61 2.49 2.48
N CYS A 20 -18.91 3.57 2.79
CA CYS A 20 -19.50 4.78 3.34
C CYS A 20 -20.23 5.56 2.24
N PRO A 21 -21.56 5.75 2.32
CA PRO A 21 -22.34 6.47 1.31
C PRO A 21 -21.93 7.94 1.13
N ASP A 22 -21.26 8.52 2.13
CA ASP A 22 -20.80 9.92 2.12
C ASP A 22 -19.49 10.09 1.34
N ILE A 23 -18.83 9.00 0.96
CA ILE A 23 -17.61 9.02 0.16
C ILE A 23 -17.96 8.60 -1.26
N PRO A 24 -17.83 9.50 -2.26
CA PRO A 24 -18.11 9.12 -3.63
C PRO A 24 -17.09 8.09 -4.12
N ASP A 25 -17.57 7.16 -4.93
CA ASP A 25 -16.72 6.19 -5.62
C ASP A 25 -15.69 6.92 -6.51
N LEU A 26 -14.48 6.39 -6.53
CA LEU A 26 -13.42 6.72 -7.48
C LEU A 26 -13.49 5.77 -8.68
N CYS A 27 -12.74 6.10 -9.72
CA CYS A 27 -12.68 5.31 -10.96
C CYS A 27 -11.25 4.95 -11.39
N GLY A 28 -10.27 5.16 -10.51
CA GLY A 28 -8.86 5.14 -10.88
C GLY A 28 -7.92 4.55 -9.84
N ALA A 29 -8.30 4.46 -8.56
CA ALA A 29 -7.40 3.97 -7.52
C ALA A 29 -7.06 2.49 -7.71
N VAL A 30 -8.02 1.67 -8.18
CA VAL A 30 -7.76 0.26 -8.51
C VAL A 30 -6.91 0.14 -9.77
N ALA A 31 -7.14 1.00 -10.77
CA ALA A 31 -6.35 1.01 -11.99
C ALA A 31 -4.89 1.39 -11.70
N ASP A 32 -4.66 2.44 -10.91
CA ASP A 32 -3.34 2.90 -10.48
C ASP A 32 -2.61 1.82 -9.67
N ALA A 33 -3.32 1.10 -8.78
CA ALA A 33 -2.75 -0.03 -8.05
C ALA A 33 -2.34 -1.18 -8.98
N GLY A 34 -3.14 -1.47 -10.01
CA GLY A 34 -2.81 -2.46 -11.03
C GLY A 34 -1.59 -2.06 -11.87
N ASP A 35 -1.52 -0.79 -12.28
CA ASP A 35 -0.38 -0.26 -13.03
C ASP A 35 0.91 -0.27 -12.20
N MET A 36 0.81 0.00 -10.89
CA MET A 36 1.96 -0.14 -9.99
C MET A 36 2.42 -1.59 -9.85
N ASP A 37 1.51 -2.56 -9.65
CA ASP A 37 1.87 -3.99 -9.61
C ASP A 37 2.57 -4.42 -10.90
N ASN A 38 2.03 -4.00 -12.05
CA ASN A 38 2.62 -4.26 -13.36
C ASN A 38 4.02 -3.65 -13.50
N TYR A 39 4.18 -2.38 -13.11
CA TYR A 39 5.45 -1.68 -13.18
C TYR A 39 6.53 -2.36 -12.32
N LEU A 40 6.19 -2.75 -11.08
CA LEU A 40 7.12 -3.46 -10.20
C LEU A 40 7.57 -4.79 -10.85
N ARG A 41 6.63 -5.58 -11.35
CA ARG A 41 6.94 -6.91 -11.92
C ARG A 41 7.70 -6.84 -13.24
N GLN A 42 7.27 -5.94 -14.14
CA GLN A 42 7.73 -5.92 -15.53
C GLN A 42 8.92 -4.99 -15.74
N ASN A 43 8.97 -3.85 -15.05
CA ASN A 43 9.98 -2.81 -15.29
C ASN A 43 11.10 -2.84 -14.25
N LEU A 44 10.79 -3.19 -12.99
CA LEU A 44 11.80 -3.31 -11.92
C LEU A 44 12.30 -4.74 -11.70
N ALA A 45 11.84 -5.69 -12.52
CA ALA A 45 12.30 -7.09 -12.51
C ALA A 45 12.32 -7.73 -11.12
N VAL A 46 11.28 -7.48 -10.32
CA VAL A 46 11.02 -8.12 -9.02
C VAL A 46 9.84 -9.11 -9.12
N PRO A 47 9.95 -10.19 -9.91
CA PRO A 47 8.85 -11.12 -10.18
C PRO A 47 8.50 -12.01 -8.97
N SER A 48 9.43 -12.24 -8.06
CA SER A 48 9.27 -13.12 -6.88
C SER A 48 8.91 -12.36 -5.59
N SER A 49 8.72 -11.05 -5.67
CA SER A 49 8.40 -10.23 -4.51
C SER A 49 7.02 -10.56 -3.94
N PRO A 50 6.88 -10.72 -2.62
CA PRO A 50 5.57 -10.79 -1.99
C PRO A 50 4.90 -9.43 -2.15
N ILE A 51 3.95 -9.35 -3.09
CA ILE A 51 3.14 -8.17 -3.31
C ILE A 51 1.73 -8.49 -2.82
N MET A 52 1.24 -7.71 -1.86
CA MET A 52 -0.12 -7.80 -1.35
C MET A 52 -0.97 -6.69 -1.95
N ASN A 53 -2.06 -7.06 -2.63
CA ASN A 53 -2.95 -6.12 -3.32
C ASN A 53 -4.39 -6.17 -2.78
N PRO A 54 -4.68 -5.60 -1.60
CA PRO A 54 -6.04 -5.43 -1.16
C PRO A 54 -6.73 -4.33 -2.01
N LEU A 55 -7.77 -4.73 -2.74
CA LEU A 55 -8.54 -3.84 -3.63
C LEU A 55 -10.00 -3.73 -3.17
N ASN A 56 -10.59 -2.53 -3.27
CA ASN A 56 -12.01 -2.24 -2.97
C ASN A 56 -12.51 -2.86 -1.65
N GLU A 57 -13.49 -3.75 -1.71
CA GLU A 57 -14.15 -4.37 -0.55
C GLU A 57 -13.17 -5.24 0.24
N ARG A 58 -12.04 -5.64 -0.35
CA ARG A 58 -10.96 -6.35 0.35
C ARG A 58 -9.98 -5.39 1.02
N ALA A 59 -9.98 -4.11 0.68
CA ALA A 59 -9.16 -3.07 1.30
C ALA A 59 -9.79 -2.52 2.59
N THR A 60 -10.31 -3.42 3.43
CA THR A 60 -10.81 -3.04 4.75
C THR A 60 -9.64 -2.67 5.67
N ARG A 61 -9.88 -1.78 6.64
CA ARG A 61 -8.90 -1.45 7.68
C ARG A 61 -8.31 -2.69 8.34
N HIS A 62 -9.15 -3.70 8.62
CA HIS A 62 -8.72 -4.95 9.23
C HIS A 62 -7.72 -5.69 8.34
N HIS A 63 -8.03 -5.84 7.04
CA HIS A 63 -7.16 -6.55 6.11
C HIS A 63 -5.85 -5.79 5.83
N ILE A 64 -5.91 -4.47 5.65
CA ILE A 64 -4.71 -3.63 5.49
C ILE A 64 -3.79 -3.76 6.73
N THR A 65 -4.36 -3.69 7.93
CA THR A 65 -3.61 -3.87 9.18
C THR A 65 -2.97 -5.26 9.25
N ALA A 66 -3.71 -6.30 8.88
CA ALA A 66 -3.19 -7.67 8.83
C ALA A 66 -2.03 -7.82 7.83
N CYS A 67 -2.11 -7.19 6.65
CA CYS A 67 -1.02 -7.17 5.68
C CYS A 67 0.23 -6.51 6.26
N ILE A 68 0.10 -5.33 6.88
CA ILE A 68 1.23 -4.62 7.50
C ILE A 68 1.86 -5.47 8.61
N LEU A 69 1.05 -6.07 9.49
CA LEU A 69 1.54 -6.94 10.55
C LEU A 69 2.22 -8.19 10.00
N SER A 70 1.75 -8.72 8.86
CA SER A 70 2.37 -9.87 8.23
C SER A 70 3.78 -9.56 7.72
N PHE A 71 4.05 -8.33 7.24
CA PHE A 71 5.40 -7.91 6.90
C PHE A 71 6.28 -7.80 8.14
N ALA A 72 5.76 -7.24 9.24
CA ALA A 72 6.52 -7.17 10.49
C ALA A 72 6.92 -8.55 11.04
N ALA A 73 6.15 -9.60 10.72
CA ALA A 73 6.41 -10.98 11.13
C ALA A 73 7.11 -11.85 10.06
N ASP A 74 7.38 -11.31 8.87
CA ASP A 74 7.95 -12.08 7.77
C ASP A 74 9.47 -12.18 7.91
N GLU A 75 9.95 -13.35 8.34
CA GLU A 75 11.38 -13.63 8.51
C GLU A 75 12.19 -13.53 7.20
N ARG A 76 11.54 -13.47 6.04
CA ARG A 76 12.22 -13.24 4.76
C ARG A 76 12.64 -11.77 4.58
N ILE A 77 12.02 -10.84 5.30
CA ILE A 77 12.37 -9.41 5.29
C ILE A 77 13.56 -9.20 6.22
N GLN A 78 14.68 -8.78 5.67
CA GLN A 78 15.92 -8.54 6.39
C GLN A 78 16.20 -7.04 6.56
N PRO A 79 16.97 -6.64 7.58
CA PRO A 79 17.41 -5.25 7.70
C PRO A 79 18.12 -4.76 6.42
N GLY A 80 17.59 -3.70 5.84
CA GLY A 80 18.09 -3.13 4.58
C GLY A 80 17.28 -3.53 3.34
N ASP A 81 16.34 -4.47 3.46
CA ASP A 81 15.41 -4.78 2.37
C ASP A 81 14.40 -3.64 2.17
N PRO A 82 14.16 -3.20 0.92
CA PRO A 82 13.18 -2.18 0.62
C PRO A 82 11.74 -2.71 0.75
N ILE A 83 10.90 -1.93 1.44
CA ILE A 83 9.46 -2.14 1.53
C ILE A 83 8.73 -0.93 0.92
N LEU A 84 7.88 -1.16 -0.07
CA LEU A 84 7.00 -0.15 -0.65
C LEU A 84 5.58 -0.28 -0.06
N ILE A 85 5.02 0.82 0.41
CA ILE A 85 3.59 0.93 0.71
C ILE A 85 3.03 1.99 -0.23
N PHE A 86 2.14 1.59 -1.14
CA PHE A 86 1.49 2.46 -2.11
C PHE A 86 0.00 2.49 -1.83
N ASP A 87 -0.57 3.69 -1.66
CA ASP A 87 -1.98 3.89 -1.40
C ASP A 87 -2.49 5.06 -2.24
N MET A 88 -3.61 4.82 -2.92
CA MET A 88 -4.32 5.82 -3.70
C MET A 88 -5.66 6.11 -3.03
N GLU A 89 -5.69 7.22 -2.28
CA GLU A 89 -6.85 7.67 -1.53
C GLU A 89 -7.50 8.93 -2.13
N HIS A 90 -8.80 9.11 -1.86
CA HIS A 90 -9.48 10.38 -2.06
C HIS A 90 -8.94 11.44 -1.10
N LYS A 91 -8.41 12.56 -1.61
CA LYS A 91 -8.14 13.74 -0.76
C LYS A 91 -9.46 14.41 -0.40
N HIS A 92 -9.98 14.15 0.80
CA HIS A 92 -11.05 15.01 1.34
C HIS A 92 -10.53 16.46 1.42
N PRO A 93 -11.24 17.46 0.87
CA PRO A 93 -10.94 18.84 1.19
C PRO A 93 -11.11 19.01 2.70
N ARG A 94 -10.04 19.46 3.38
CA ARG A 94 -10.08 19.77 4.81
C ARG A 94 -11.29 20.66 5.10
N PRO A 95 -12.13 20.37 6.11
CA PRO A 95 -13.08 21.36 6.58
C PRO A 95 -12.31 22.63 6.95
N LYS A 96 -12.81 23.80 6.52
CA LYS A 96 -12.24 25.10 6.89
C LYS A 96 -12.57 25.39 8.35
N SER A 97 -11.97 24.67 9.28
CA SER A 97 -12.02 24.97 10.71
C SER A 97 -10.77 24.43 11.39
N GLY A 98 -9.72 25.26 11.42
CA GLY A 98 -8.77 25.49 12.53
C GLY A 98 -8.06 24.36 13.28
N GLU A 99 -8.39 23.09 13.12
CA GLU A 99 -7.82 22.02 13.95
C GLU A 99 -6.77 21.23 13.19
N SER A 100 -5.52 21.38 13.65
CA SER A 100 -4.36 20.69 13.13
C SER A 100 -4.25 19.32 13.78
N VAL A 101 -4.75 18.27 13.12
CA VAL A 101 -4.46 16.89 13.53
C VAL A 101 -3.10 16.50 12.95
N ALA A 102 -2.05 16.62 13.77
CA ALA A 102 -0.73 16.10 13.44
C ALA A 102 -0.80 14.56 13.39
N ARG A 103 -0.60 13.98 12.21
CA ARG A 103 -0.28 12.55 12.08
C ARG A 103 1.20 12.44 11.78
N THR A 104 1.99 12.27 12.84
CA THR A 104 3.38 11.87 12.75
C THR A 104 3.47 10.37 12.97
N VAL A 105 3.77 9.61 11.92
CA VAL A 105 4.15 8.20 12.04
C VAL A 105 5.68 8.16 12.06
N TRP A 106 6.25 7.89 13.23
CA TRP A 106 7.65 7.51 13.37
C TRP A 106 7.73 5.98 13.34
N PHE A 107 8.46 5.43 12.37
CA PHE A 107 8.99 4.07 12.52
C PHE A 107 10.28 4.19 13.33
N ARG A 108 10.33 3.51 14.49
CA ARG A 108 11.56 3.25 15.25
C ARG A 108 11.95 1.81 15.07
#